data_AF-A0AAW9VEG2-F1
#
_entry.id   AF-A0AAW9VEG2-F1
#
_cell.length_a   1.000
_cell.length_b   1.000
_cell.length_c   1.000
_cell.angle_alpha   90.00
_cell.angle_beta   90.00
_cell.angle_gamma   90.00
#
_symmetry.space_group_name_H-M   'P 1'
#
loop_
_entity.id
_entity.type
_entity.pdbx_description
1 polymer ?
#
loop_
_entity_poly.entity_id
_entity_poly.type
_entity_poly.pdbx_seq_one_letter_code
_entity_poly.pdbx_strand_id
1 'polypeptide(L)'
;MDSALLFLKDNAVAVGIVLTIVGLIGGAIGASVRILIDNKKIENEKKSLRQQMITYNIAPMRQAWINDVRSKISLFLSNSVSIQDHDEHRNALKKKYSNEEFHKLEEEFFRKLEKNDELYISLKLLLPYENEKNKEKLAVEAMAYLDLVYDTLGVLNPTNKQIIDGNKKIKICTEKFKFLLKDEWNKTKSLSEID
;
A
#
# COMPACT_ATOMS: atom_id res chain seq x y z
N MET A 1 74.62 6.59 31.17
CA MET A 1 73.31 6.24 30.62
C MET A 1 72.36 6.06 31.79
N ASP A 2 72.18 7.06 32.68
CA ASP A 2 71.82 6.69 34.08
C ASP A 2 70.83 7.59 34.82
N SER A 3 70.58 8.83 34.42
CA SER A 3 69.69 9.70 35.22
C SER A 3 68.21 9.30 35.16
N ALA A 4 67.72 8.90 33.97
CA ALA A 4 66.35 8.40 33.80
C ALA A 4 66.17 6.99 34.39
N LEU A 5 67.21 6.16 34.30
CA LEU A 5 67.19 4.79 34.82
C LEU A 5 67.23 4.79 36.37
N LEU A 6 68.03 5.66 36.98
CA LEU A 6 68.02 5.87 38.44
C LEU A 6 66.67 6.42 38.91
N PHE A 7 66.11 7.40 38.21
CA PHE A 7 64.79 7.95 38.58
C PHE A 7 63.68 6.89 38.57
N LEU A 8 63.68 6.00 37.55
CA LEU A 8 62.75 4.88 37.45
C LEU A 8 62.98 3.83 38.56
N LYS A 9 64.25 3.60 38.94
CA LYS A 9 64.62 2.64 39.99
C LYS A 9 64.25 3.15 41.39
N ASP A 10 64.50 4.42 41.69
CA ASP A 10 64.26 5.03 43.00
C ASP A 10 62.76 5.31 43.23
N ASN A 11 61.99 5.48 42.16
CA ASN A 11 60.54 5.72 42.22
C ASN A 11 59.70 4.58 41.62
N ALA A 12 60.25 3.36 41.54
CA ALA A 12 59.63 2.22 40.83
C ALA A 12 58.16 1.97 41.23
N VAL A 13 57.84 2.12 42.52
CA VAL A 13 56.47 1.97 43.04
C VAL A 13 55.55 3.08 42.51
N ALA A 14 55.96 4.34 42.60
CA ALA A 14 55.17 5.47 42.12
C ALA A 14 54.98 5.44 40.59
N VAL A 15 56.02 5.06 39.85
CA VAL A 15 55.97 4.87 38.39
C VAL A 15 55.01 3.75 38.01
N GLY A 16 55.03 2.63 38.74
CA GLY A 16 54.10 1.52 38.54
C GLY A 16 52.64 1.91 38.76
N ILE A 17 52.37 2.72 39.80
CA ILE A 17 51.01 3.24 40.08
C ILE A 17 50.54 4.16 38.95
N VAL A 18 51.38 5.09 38.50
CA VAL A 18 51.05 6.01 37.39
C VAL A 18 50.79 5.25 36.10
N LEU A 19 51.64 4.28 35.74
CA LEU A 19 51.44 3.44 34.55
C LEU A 19 50.14 2.62 34.62
N THR A 20 49.80 2.12 35.80
CA THR A 20 48.55 1.37 36.02
C THR A 20 47.32 2.26 35.86
N ILE A 21 47.34 3.48 36.43
CA ILE A 21 46.26 4.46 36.30
C ILE A 21 46.10 4.90 34.83
N VAL A 22 47.19 5.23 34.15
CA VAL A 22 47.18 5.61 32.73
C VAL A 22 46.69 4.46 31.86
N GLY A 23 47.10 3.22 32.15
CA GLY A 23 46.64 2.02 31.45
C GLY A 23 45.14 1.76 31.64
N LEU A 24 44.61 1.92 32.86
CA LEU A 24 43.18 1.78 33.16
C LEU A 24 42.35 2.86 32.48
N ILE A 25 42.79 4.12 32.52
CA ILE A 25 42.10 5.24 31.86
C ILE A 25 42.11 5.05 30.34
N GLY A 26 43.28 4.70 29.76
CA GLY A 26 43.41 4.42 28.33
C GLY A 26 42.55 3.22 27.88
N GLY A 27 42.51 2.15 28.69
CA GLY A 27 41.66 0.99 28.46
C GLY A 27 40.16 1.31 28.52
N ALA A 28 39.73 2.11 29.51
CA ALA A 28 38.34 2.53 29.66
C ALA A 28 37.87 3.44 28.51
N ILE A 29 38.72 4.38 28.08
CA ILE A 29 38.44 5.25 26.93
C ILE A 29 38.37 4.40 25.65
N GLY A 30 39.33 3.51 25.42
CA GLY A 30 39.36 2.62 24.26
C GLY A 30 38.13 1.72 24.17
N ALA A 31 37.72 1.12 25.29
CA ALA A 31 36.50 0.30 25.36
C ALA A 31 35.24 1.12 25.06
N SER A 32 35.14 2.34 25.62
CA SER A 32 33.98 3.23 25.42
C SER A 32 33.85 3.68 23.95
N VAL A 33 34.98 4.04 23.32
CA VAL A 33 35.02 4.41 21.89
C VAL A 33 34.60 3.23 21.01
N ARG A 34 35.07 2.01 21.33
CA ARG A 34 34.70 0.80 20.59
C ARG A 34 33.20 0.50 20.69
N ILE A 35 32.62 0.62 21.89
CA ILE A 35 31.17 0.46 22.09
C ILE A 35 30.36 1.48 21.27
N LEU A 36 30.80 2.75 21.22
CA LEU A 36 30.13 3.77 20.41
C LEU A 36 30.22 3.49 18.91
N ILE A 37 31.37 3.02 18.43
CA ILE A 37 31.57 2.63 17.02
C ILE A 37 30.69 1.43 16.68
N ASP A 38 30.68 0.40 17.52
CA ASP A 38 29.88 -0.82 17.31
C ASP A 38 28.38 -0.50 17.34
N ASN A 39 27.93 0.36 18.27
CA ASN A 39 26.54 0.82 18.31
C ASN A 39 26.14 1.57 17.04
N LYS A 40 26.98 2.49 16.54
CA LYS A 40 26.73 3.19 15.27
C LYS A 40 26.71 2.23 14.09
N LYS A 41 27.60 1.24 14.07
CA LYS A 41 27.65 0.22 13.02
C LYS A 41 26.38 -0.63 13.01
N ILE A 42 25.93 -1.10 14.16
CA ILE A 42 24.68 -1.86 14.32
C ILE A 42 23.47 -1.03 13.87
N GLU A 43 23.44 0.26 14.20
CA GLU A 43 22.34 1.14 13.76
C GLU A 43 22.30 1.29 12.23
N ASN A 44 23.47 1.47 11.60
CA ASN A 44 23.59 1.56 10.15
C ASN A 44 23.22 0.23 9.46
N GLU A 45 23.66 -0.90 9.99
CA GLU A 45 23.27 -2.23 9.49
C GLU A 45 21.76 -2.46 9.61
N LYS A 46 21.15 -2.08 10.73
CA LYS A 46 19.68 -2.13 10.90
C LYS A 46 18.94 -1.26 9.89
N LYS A 47 19.44 -0.04 9.62
CA LYS A 47 18.87 0.85 8.59
C LYS A 47 18.98 0.24 7.20
N SER A 48 20.16 -0.28 6.85
CA SER A 48 20.40 -0.95 5.57
C SER A 48 19.50 -2.18 5.38
N LEU A 49 19.38 -3.03 6.39
CA LEU A 49 18.49 -4.20 6.34
C LEU A 49 17.02 -3.80 6.18
N ARG A 50 16.54 -2.78 6.89
CA ARG A 50 15.18 -2.25 6.71
C ARG A 50 14.96 -1.75 5.28
N GLN A 51 15.94 -1.02 4.73
CA GLN A 51 15.84 -0.52 3.37
C GLN A 51 15.83 -1.66 2.35
N GLN A 52 16.67 -2.69 2.52
CA GLN A 52 16.64 -3.88 1.69
C GLN A 52 15.27 -4.59 1.77
N MET A 53 14.70 -4.76 2.96
CA MET A 53 13.36 -5.34 3.11
C MET A 53 12.28 -4.50 2.41
N ILE A 54 12.34 -3.18 2.52
CA ILE A 54 11.40 -2.25 1.89
C ILE A 54 11.51 -2.35 0.36
N THR A 55 12.72 -2.20 -0.18
CA THR A 55 12.98 -2.16 -1.62
C THR A 55 12.73 -3.51 -2.29
N TYR A 56 13.20 -4.61 -1.70
CA TYR A 56 13.16 -5.93 -2.34
C TYR A 56 11.89 -6.74 -2.05
N ASN A 57 11.10 -6.37 -1.03
CA ASN A 57 9.93 -7.14 -0.64
C ASN A 57 8.64 -6.30 -0.62
N ILE A 58 8.65 -5.16 0.10
CA ILE A 58 7.42 -4.38 0.31
C ILE A 58 6.99 -3.63 -0.96
N ALA A 59 7.91 -2.97 -1.67
CA ALA A 59 7.56 -2.21 -2.87
C ALA A 59 7.00 -3.09 -4.01
N PRO A 60 7.58 -4.26 -4.34
CA PRO A 60 6.99 -5.18 -5.33
C PRO A 60 5.60 -5.71 -4.93
N MET A 61 5.40 -6.06 -3.65
CA MET A 61 4.10 -6.52 -3.16
C MET A 61 3.03 -5.42 -3.26
N ARG A 62 3.37 -4.19 -2.89
CA ARG A 62 2.45 -3.03 -3.01
C ARG A 62 2.14 -2.75 -4.47
N GLN A 63 3.13 -2.86 -5.36
CA GLN A 63 2.93 -2.69 -6.79
C GLN A 63 1.99 -3.76 -7.38
N ALA A 64 2.15 -5.01 -6.96
CA ALA A 64 1.26 -6.11 -7.35
C ALA A 64 -0.18 -5.86 -6.87
N TRP A 65 -0.35 -5.44 -5.62
CA TRP A 65 -1.65 -5.06 -5.06
C TRP A 65 -2.30 -3.89 -5.81
N ILE A 66 -1.57 -2.81 -6.09
CA ILE A 66 -2.07 -1.67 -6.88
C ILE A 66 -2.57 -2.12 -8.26
N ASN A 67 -1.80 -3.00 -8.93
CA ASN A 67 -2.17 -3.51 -10.24
C ASN A 67 -3.43 -4.38 -10.17
N ASP A 68 -3.55 -5.20 -9.12
CA ASP A 68 -4.71 -6.06 -8.94
C ASP A 68 -5.99 -5.25 -8.66
N VAL A 69 -5.91 -4.27 -7.77
CA VAL A 69 -7.01 -3.32 -7.52
C VAL A 69 -7.38 -2.57 -8.80
N ARG A 70 -6.39 -2.05 -9.54
CA ARG A 70 -6.62 -1.32 -10.80
C ARG A 70 -7.34 -2.18 -11.84
N SER A 71 -6.92 -3.44 -12.01
CA SER A 71 -7.56 -4.36 -12.95
C SER A 71 -9.01 -4.65 -12.55
N LYS A 72 -9.23 -5.02 -11.29
CA LYS A 72 -10.56 -5.36 -10.77
C LYS A 72 -11.53 -4.19 -10.79
N ILE A 73 -11.11 -3.00 -10.37
CA ILE A 73 -12.00 -1.82 -10.40
C ILE A 73 -12.29 -1.38 -11.83
N SER A 74 -11.33 -1.47 -12.75
CA SER A 74 -11.56 -1.17 -14.16
C SER A 74 -12.62 -2.10 -14.74
N LEU A 75 -12.54 -3.39 -14.44
CA LEU A 75 -13.51 -4.36 -14.92
C LEU A 75 -14.88 -4.17 -14.27
N PHE A 76 -14.92 -3.90 -12.97
CA PHE A 76 -16.15 -3.62 -12.23
C PHE A 76 -16.89 -2.40 -12.81
N LEU A 77 -16.17 -1.29 -13.01
CA LEU A 77 -16.76 -0.07 -13.56
C LEU A 77 -17.20 -0.25 -15.02
N SER A 78 -16.42 -0.98 -15.83
CA SER A 78 -16.79 -1.29 -17.22
C SER A 78 -18.08 -2.13 -17.30
N ASN A 79 -18.20 -3.15 -16.46
CA ASN A 79 -19.42 -3.95 -16.37
C ASN A 79 -20.59 -3.09 -15.89
N SER A 80 -20.38 -2.24 -14.89
CA SER A 80 -21.40 -1.35 -14.35
C SER A 80 -21.97 -0.41 -15.42
N VAL A 81 -21.13 0.16 -16.28
CA VAL A 81 -21.58 0.98 -17.43
C VAL A 81 -22.39 0.12 -18.40
N SER A 82 -21.89 -1.06 -18.77
CA SER A 82 -22.61 -1.94 -19.69
C SER A 82 -23.98 -2.39 -19.15
N ILE A 83 -24.11 -2.56 -17.84
CA ILE A 83 -25.37 -2.90 -17.15
C ILE A 83 -26.34 -1.71 -17.23
N GLN A 84 -25.88 -0.49 -16.93
CA GLN A 84 -26.70 0.73 -17.02
C GLN A 84 -27.16 1.00 -18.45
N ASP A 85 -26.27 0.83 -19.43
CA ASP A 85 -26.59 0.97 -20.86
C ASP A 85 -27.64 -0.05 -21.30
N HIS A 86 -27.53 -1.30 -20.82
CA HIS A 86 -28.52 -2.33 -21.08
C HIS A 86 -29.89 -1.94 -20.50
N ASP A 87 -29.93 -1.50 -19.25
CA ASP A 87 -31.16 -1.09 -18.58
C ASP A 87 -31.84 0.11 -19.27
N GLU A 88 -31.06 1.09 -19.73
CA GLU A 88 -31.56 2.24 -20.50
C GLU A 88 -32.20 1.83 -21.83
N HIS A 89 -31.59 0.87 -22.53
CA HIS A 89 -31.98 0.50 -23.88
C HIS A 89 -32.82 -0.79 -23.95
N ARG A 90 -33.10 -1.45 -22.82
CA ARG A 90 -33.74 -2.78 -22.76
C ARG A 90 -35.01 -2.90 -23.61
N ASN A 91 -35.89 -1.90 -23.52
CA ASN A 91 -37.14 -1.89 -24.28
C ASN A 91 -36.92 -1.72 -25.79
N ALA A 92 -35.90 -0.95 -26.19
CA ALA A 92 -35.52 -0.81 -27.59
C ALA A 92 -34.88 -2.09 -28.12
N LEU A 93 -34.02 -2.72 -27.32
CA LEU A 93 -33.40 -4.01 -27.62
C LEU A 93 -34.45 -5.10 -27.82
N LYS A 94 -35.43 -5.21 -26.90
CA LYS A 94 -36.54 -6.17 -27.00
C LYS A 94 -37.38 -6.02 -28.27
N LYS A 95 -37.52 -4.79 -28.79
CA LYS A 95 -38.23 -4.51 -30.05
C LYS A 95 -37.38 -4.80 -31.29
N LYS A 96 -36.06 -4.68 -31.17
CA LYS A 96 -35.10 -4.79 -32.28
C LYS A 96 -34.73 -6.24 -32.58
N TYR A 97 -34.60 -7.07 -31.56
CA TYR A 97 -34.12 -8.45 -31.67
C TYR A 97 -35.27 -9.46 -31.65
N SER A 98 -35.06 -10.62 -32.26
CA SER A 98 -35.96 -11.76 -32.07
C SER A 98 -35.97 -12.21 -30.60
N ASN A 99 -37.01 -12.95 -30.19
CA ASN A 99 -37.10 -13.43 -28.81
C ASN A 99 -35.87 -14.28 -28.40
N GLU A 100 -35.34 -15.10 -29.31
CA GLU A 100 -34.16 -15.94 -29.02
C GLU A 100 -32.89 -15.08 -28.84
N GLU A 101 -32.66 -14.11 -29.72
CA GLU A 101 -31.52 -13.20 -29.63
C GLU A 101 -31.60 -12.31 -28.38
N PHE A 102 -32.80 -11.79 -28.06
CA PHE A 102 -33.01 -11.01 -26.85
C PHE A 102 -32.77 -11.85 -25.59
N HIS A 103 -33.18 -13.13 -25.58
CA HIS A 103 -32.89 -14.01 -24.46
C HIS A 103 -31.39 -14.24 -24.27
N LYS A 104 -30.61 -14.41 -25.34
CA LYS A 104 -29.14 -14.52 -25.27
C LYS A 104 -28.49 -13.24 -24.71
N LEU A 105 -29.01 -12.07 -25.10
CA LEU A 105 -28.56 -10.78 -24.55
C LEU A 105 -28.85 -10.67 -23.05
N GLU A 106 -30.04 -11.06 -22.61
CA GLU A 106 -30.40 -11.07 -21.19
C GLU A 106 -29.52 -12.05 -20.39
N GLU A 107 -29.19 -13.22 -20.94
CA GLU A 107 -28.24 -14.15 -20.31
C GLU A 107 -26.84 -13.53 -20.15
N GLU A 108 -26.33 -12.84 -21.17
CA GLU A 108 -25.05 -12.14 -21.07
C GLU A 108 -25.10 -11.02 -20.01
N PHE A 109 -26.22 -10.30 -19.94
CA PHE A 109 -26.46 -9.29 -18.92
C PHE A 109 -26.41 -9.88 -17.50
N PHE A 110 -27.10 -11.00 -17.25
CA PHE A 110 -27.06 -11.67 -15.94
C PHE A 110 -25.65 -12.18 -15.59
N ARG A 111 -24.91 -12.75 -16.55
CA ARG A 111 -23.51 -13.14 -16.34
C ARG A 111 -22.61 -11.95 -15.97
N LYS A 112 -22.87 -10.77 -16.55
CA LYS A 112 -22.14 -9.54 -16.19
C LYS A 112 -22.48 -9.08 -14.79
N LEU A 113 -23.74 -9.18 -14.36
CA LEU A 113 -24.15 -8.89 -12.99
C LEU A 113 -23.44 -9.82 -11.99
N GLU A 114 -23.51 -11.14 -12.20
CA GLU A 114 -22.84 -12.14 -11.35
C GLU A 114 -21.33 -11.87 -11.24
N LYS A 115 -20.68 -11.61 -12.38
CA LYS A 115 -19.26 -11.26 -12.40
C LYS A 115 -18.97 -9.96 -11.64
N ASN A 116 -19.92 -9.01 -11.63
CA ASN A 116 -19.77 -7.78 -10.88
C ASN A 116 -19.90 -8.00 -9.37
N ASP A 117 -20.73 -8.94 -8.92
CA ASP A 117 -20.80 -9.35 -7.51
C ASP A 117 -19.45 -9.91 -7.04
N GLU A 118 -18.83 -10.79 -7.83
CA GLU A 118 -17.50 -11.34 -7.51
C GLU A 118 -16.43 -10.25 -7.41
N LEU A 119 -16.44 -9.29 -8.34
CA LEU A 119 -15.50 -8.18 -8.36
C LEU A 119 -15.73 -7.24 -7.18
N TYR A 120 -16.99 -6.95 -6.85
CA TYR A 120 -17.35 -6.14 -5.69
C TYR A 120 -16.81 -6.75 -4.40
N ILE A 121 -17.07 -8.03 -4.15
CA ILE A 121 -16.58 -8.75 -2.97
C ILE A 121 -15.05 -8.74 -2.95
N SER A 122 -14.41 -9.04 -4.09
CA SER A 122 -12.95 -9.02 -4.21
C SER A 122 -12.36 -7.65 -3.85
N LEU A 123 -12.97 -6.57 -4.33
CA LEU A 123 -12.54 -5.21 -4.04
C LEU A 123 -12.70 -4.86 -2.56
N LYS A 124 -13.79 -5.28 -1.90
CA LYS A 124 -13.96 -5.08 -0.44
C LYS A 124 -12.86 -5.77 0.37
N LEU A 125 -12.39 -6.93 -0.09
CA LEU A 125 -11.31 -7.66 0.58
C LEU A 125 -9.92 -7.08 0.31
N LEU A 126 -9.71 -6.49 -0.87
CA LEU A 126 -8.43 -5.92 -1.26
C LEU A 126 -8.18 -4.52 -0.70
N LEU A 127 -9.23 -3.74 -0.47
CA LEU A 127 -9.07 -2.38 0.02
C LEU A 127 -8.70 -2.36 1.51
N PRO A 128 -7.76 -1.50 1.92
CA PRO A 128 -7.43 -1.35 3.33
C PRO A 128 -8.59 -0.73 4.10
N TYR A 129 -8.79 -1.18 5.34
CA TYR A 129 -9.81 -0.69 6.25
C TYR A 129 -9.21 0.25 7.29
N GLU A 130 -10.03 1.18 7.76
CA GLU A 130 -9.65 2.08 8.85
C GLU A 130 -9.44 1.31 10.16
N ASN A 131 -8.37 1.64 10.88
CA ASN A 131 -8.15 1.19 12.24
C ASN A 131 -7.64 2.34 13.11
N GLU A 132 -7.56 2.13 14.42
CA GLU A 132 -7.17 3.16 15.39
C GLU A 132 -5.84 3.88 15.08
N LYS A 133 -4.94 3.22 14.34
CA LYS A 133 -3.61 3.73 14.00
C LYS A 133 -3.52 4.34 12.60
N ASN A 134 -4.44 4.00 11.71
CA ASN A 134 -4.38 4.40 10.31
C ASN A 134 -5.78 4.69 9.76
N LYS A 135 -6.03 5.96 9.46
CA LYS A 135 -7.35 6.45 9.08
C LYS A 135 -7.79 6.05 7.68
N GLU A 136 -6.88 5.54 6.83
CA GLU A 136 -7.12 5.02 5.46
C GLU A 136 -8.21 5.76 4.66
N LYS A 137 -8.24 7.09 4.79
CA LYS A 137 -9.41 7.90 4.43
C LYS A 137 -9.80 7.75 2.95
N LEU A 138 -8.79 7.68 2.07
CA LEU A 138 -9.02 7.52 0.63
C LEU A 138 -9.63 6.16 0.29
N ALA A 139 -9.23 5.10 0.99
CA ALA A 139 -9.77 3.76 0.78
C ALA A 139 -11.21 3.66 1.30
N VAL A 140 -11.49 4.24 2.47
CA VAL A 140 -12.86 4.35 3.02
C VAL A 140 -13.76 5.14 2.08
N GLU A 141 -13.30 6.28 1.57
CA GLU A 141 -14.06 7.07 0.59
C GLU A 141 -14.30 6.27 -0.70
N ALA A 142 -13.27 5.62 -1.26
CA ALA A 142 -13.43 4.81 -2.46
C ALA A 142 -14.42 3.65 -2.25
N MET A 143 -14.36 2.99 -1.10
CA MET A 143 -15.26 1.89 -0.75
C MET A 143 -16.71 2.36 -0.58
N ALA A 144 -16.94 3.53 0.02
CA ALA A 144 -18.29 4.11 0.10
C ALA A 144 -18.89 4.36 -1.29
N TYR A 145 -18.11 4.84 -2.26
CA TYR A 145 -18.59 5.02 -3.64
C TYR A 145 -18.69 3.70 -4.42
N LEU A 146 -17.90 2.69 -4.07
CA LEU A 146 -18.07 1.34 -4.59
C LEU A 146 -19.43 0.78 -4.17
N ASP A 147 -19.77 0.88 -2.88
CA ASP A 147 -21.06 0.46 -2.33
C ASP A 147 -22.22 1.21 -3.02
N LEU A 148 -22.11 2.53 -3.19
CA LEU A 148 -23.13 3.33 -3.89
C LEU A 148 -23.34 2.92 -5.35
N VAL A 149 -22.29 2.51 -6.07
CA VAL A 149 -22.43 1.99 -7.44
C VAL A 149 -23.11 0.64 -7.40
N TYR A 150 -22.64 -0.25 -6.53
CA TYR A 150 -23.20 -1.59 -6.38
C TYR A 150 -24.72 -1.57 -6.13
N ASP A 151 -25.18 -0.69 -5.23
CA ASP A 151 -26.59 -0.50 -4.89
C ASP A 151 -27.47 -0.03 -6.07
N THR A 152 -26.87 0.45 -7.16
CA THR A 152 -27.59 0.88 -8.37
C THR A 152 -27.70 -0.20 -9.45
N LEU A 153 -27.03 -1.34 -9.27
CA LEU A 153 -27.02 -2.44 -10.22
C LEU A 153 -28.10 -3.47 -9.88
N GLY A 154 -28.59 -4.18 -10.89
CA GLY A 154 -29.57 -5.26 -10.69
C GLY A 154 -30.96 -4.79 -10.26
N VAL A 155 -31.24 -3.49 -10.33
CA VAL A 155 -32.59 -2.95 -10.07
C VAL A 155 -33.52 -3.38 -11.20
N LEU A 156 -34.57 -4.13 -10.87
CA LEU A 156 -35.55 -4.57 -11.86
C LEU A 156 -36.33 -3.38 -12.43
N ASN A 157 -36.20 -3.13 -13.73
CA ASN A 157 -36.86 -2.04 -14.46
C ASN A 157 -36.57 -0.66 -13.83
N PRO A 158 -35.31 -0.19 -13.86
CA PRO A 158 -34.98 1.10 -13.25
C PRO A 158 -35.64 2.25 -14.01
N THR A 159 -35.99 3.29 -13.27
CA THR A 159 -36.44 4.56 -13.86
C THR A 159 -35.27 5.29 -14.53
N ASN A 160 -35.54 6.15 -15.52
CA ASN A 160 -34.51 7.00 -16.13
C ASN A 160 -33.73 7.81 -15.09
N LYS A 161 -34.38 8.24 -14.01
CA LYS A 161 -33.71 8.95 -12.91
C LYS A 161 -32.69 8.06 -12.19
N GLN A 162 -33.03 6.80 -11.95
CA GLN A 162 -32.10 5.83 -11.33
C GLN A 162 -30.91 5.53 -12.24
N ILE A 163 -31.14 5.43 -13.56
CA ILE A 163 -30.06 5.23 -14.55
C ILE A 163 -29.10 6.43 -14.55
N ILE A 164 -29.63 7.66 -14.63
CA ILE A 164 -28.82 8.88 -14.60
C ILE A 164 -28.02 8.99 -13.30
N ASP A 165 -28.63 8.66 -12.17
CA ASP A 165 -27.97 8.67 -10.86
C ASP A 165 -26.88 7.58 -10.77
N GLY A 166 -27.14 6.37 -11.29
CA GLY A 166 -26.15 5.29 -11.41
C GLY A 166 -24.94 5.71 -12.22
N ASN A 167 -25.15 6.29 -13.40
CA ASN A 167 -24.07 6.80 -14.26
C ASN A 167 -23.25 7.90 -13.56
N LYS A 168 -23.90 8.79 -12.81
CA LYS A 168 -23.20 9.81 -12.01
C LYS A 168 -22.35 9.16 -10.91
N LYS A 169 -22.88 8.16 -10.20
CA LYS A 169 -22.14 7.42 -9.16
C LYS A 169 -20.93 6.68 -9.72
N ILE A 170 -21.07 6.03 -10.88
CA ILE A 170 -19.95 5.36 -11.58
C ILE A 170 -18.83 6.36 -11.87
N LYS A 171 -19.16 7.55 -12.38
CA LYS A 171 -18.18 8.60 -12.67
C LYS A 171 -17.46 9.07 -11.41
N ILE A 172 -18.18 9.28 -10.30
CA ILE A 172 -17.57 9.72 -9.05
C ILE A 172 -16.69 8.60 -8.47
N CYS A 173 -17.15 7.36 -8.49
CA CYS A 173 -16.40 6.19 -8.05
C CYS A 173 -15.07 6.07 -8.83
N THR A 174 -15.11 6.25 -10.15
CA THR A 174 -13.93 6.28 -11.01
C THR A 174 -12.90 7.31 -10.51
N GLU A 175 -13.32 8.53 -10.21
CA GLU A 175 -12.42 9.57 -9.71
C GLU A 175 -11.85 9.23 -8.34
N LYS A 176 -12.65 8.68 -7.42
CA LYS A 176 -12.18 8.27 -6.09
C LYS A 176 -11.11 7.18 -6.17
N PHE A 177 -11.30 6.18 -7.01
CA PHE A 177 -10.27 5.16 -7.23
C PHE A 177 -9.02 5.70 -7.94
N LYS A 178 -9.16 6.65 -8.87
CA LYS A 178 -7.98 7.34 -9.45
C LYS A 178 -7.16 8.06 -8.38
N PHE A 179 -7.82 8.78 -7.47
CA PHE A 179 -7.13 9.45 -6.36
C PHE A 179 -6.43 8.45 -5.44
N LEU A 180 -7.13 7.39 -5.01
CA LEU A 180 -6.55 6.33 -4.19
C LEU A 180 -5.33 5.68 -4.87
N LEU A 181 -5.48 5.21 -6.10
CA LEU A 181 -4.40 4.51 -6.82
C LEU A 181 -3.20 5.42 -7.10
N LYS A 182 -3.43 6.73 -7.32
CA LYS A 182 -2.35 7.70 -7.50
C LYS A 182 -1.59 7.94 -6.20
N ASP A 183 -2.29 8.09 -5.09
CA ASP A 183 -1.68 8.25 -3.77
C ASP A 183 -0.81 7.02 -3.41
N GLU A 184 -1.36 5.82 -3.62
CA GLU A 184 -0.66 4.56 -3.39
C GLU A 184 0.55 4.36 -4.31
N TRP A 185 0.42 4.75 -5.58
CA TRP A 185 1.55 4.76 -6.52
C TRP A 185 2.68 5.68 -6.05
N ASN A 186 2.36 6.91 -5.64
CA ASN A 186 3.35 7.87 -5.17
C ASN A 186 4.08 7.37 -3.92
N LYS A 187 3.35 6.80 -2.96
CA LYS A 187 3.94 6.16 -1.77
C LYS A 187 4.83 4.99 -2.16
N THR A 188 4.46 4.19 -3.17
CA THR A 188 5.27 3.06 -3.63
C THR A 188 6.57 3.55 -4.27
N LYS A 189 6.50 4.56 -5.13
CA LYS A 189 7.67 5.18 -5.78
C LYS A 189 8.65 5.79 -4.77
N SER A 190 8.15 6.43 -3.71
CA SER A 190 9.02 6.97 -2.66
C SER A 190 9.79 5.90 -1.87
N LEU A 191 9.35 4.63 -1.88
CA LEU A 191 10.07 3.55 -1.21
C LEU A 191 11.27 3.05 -2.02
N SER A 192 11.23 3.19 -3.35
CA SER A 192 12.34 2.82 -4.25
C SER A 192 13.41 3.92 -4.42
N GLU A 193 13.15 5.15 -3.95
CA GLU A 193 14.03 6.32 -4.14
C GLU A 193 14.83 6.71 -2.89
N ILE A 194 14.83 5.88 -1.83
CA ILE A 194 15.70 6.09 -0.67
C ILE A 194 17.07 5.48 -1.00
N ASP A 195 17.82 6.19 -1.84
CA ASP A 195 19.28 5.99 -2.04
C ASP A 195 20.07 6.89 -1.08
#